data_AF-A0A6V8DHF8-F1
#
_entry.id   AF-A0A6V8DHF8-F1
#
_cell.length_a   1.000
_cell.length_b   1.000
_cell.length_c   1.000
_cell.angle_alpha   90.00
_cell.angle_beta   90.00
_cell.angle_gamma   90.00
#
_symmetry.space_group_name_H-M   'P 1'
#
loop_
_entity.id
_entity.type
_entity.pdbx_description
1 polymer ?
#
loop_
_entity_poly.entity_id
_entity_poly.type
_entity_poly.pdbx_seq_one_letter_code
_entity_poly.pdbx_strand_id
1 'polypeptide(L)'
;MNEETPIDRFSVSSDESVDDEAEFWQSFFERIQPAREASNRIRKTLSEGPVGNALDTAGQLLDDAADITHSAYRRLNELSYSAILRSPGIIVAILLLLTSVVGKYAMDFQQQINGDVEIYLPEGADSSDLLSEVREQWSTDIVIIYIQTDNAISSISDRGNDNITSAEVLMQMSWIEGDDSSPAGTYAKGLDWDKSDRGVNDGVVWVLSPAQIIKEANSSSWRF
;
A
#
# COMPACT_ATOMS: atom_id res chain seq x y z
N MET A 1 -27.02 -9.59 52.29
CA MET A 1 -25.54 -9.59 52.24
C MET A 1 -25.15 -10.80 51.42
N ASN A 2 -25.07 -10.64 50.10
CA ASN A 2 -24.57 -11.67 49.18
C ASN A 2 -23.39 -11.03 48.45
N GLU A 3 -22.20 -11.55 48.71
CA GLU A 3 -20.97 -11.22 48.00
C GLU A 3 -20.97 -11.96 46.65
N GLU A 4 -20.99 -11.20 45.56
CA GLU A 4 -20.79 -11.73 44.21
C GLU A 4 -19.28 -11.80 43.94
N THR A 5 -18.80 -13.00 43.61
CA THR A 5 -17.46 -13.20 43.07
C THR A 5 -17.47 -12.88 41.56
N PRO A 6 -16.43 -12.25 40.98
CA PRO A 6 -16.45 -11.85 39.59
C PRO A 6 -16.15 -13.05 38.69
N ILE A 7 -17.09 -13.40 37.81
CA ILE A 7 -16.92 -14.41 36.77
C ILE A 7 -15.98 -13.83 35.70
N ASP A 8 -14.80 -14.43 35.58
CA ASP A 8 -13.81 -14.15 34.55
C ASP A 8 -14.41 -14.41 33.16
N ARG A 9 -14.47 -13.36 32.34
CA ARG A 9 -15.19 -13.33 31.06
C ARG A 9 -14.30 -13.66 29.86
N PHE A 10 -13.08 -14.13 30.07
CA PHE A 10 -12.10 -14.38 29.01
C PHE A 10 -11.34 -15.71 29.12
N SER A 11 -11.99 -16.79 29.55
CA SER A 11 -11.49 -18.15 29.31
C SER A 11 -12.15 -18.76 28.08
N VAL A 12 -11.43 -18.76 26.95
CA VAL A 12 -11.77 -19.61 25.80
C VAL A 12 -11.30 -21.02 26.15
N SER A 13 -12.24 -21.89 26.53
CA SER A 13 -11.99 -23.33 26.54
C SER A 13 -11.90 -23.79 25.09
N SER A 14 -10.71 -24.26 24.69
CA SER A 14 -10.52 -25.02 23.47
C SER A 14 -11.19 -26.38 23.62
N ASP A 15 -12.47 -26.48 23.25
CA ASP A 15 -13.09 -27.76 22.97
C ASP A 15 -14.20 -27.59 21.93
N GLU A 16 -14.24 -28.53 20.98
CA GLU A 16 -15.25 -28.71 19.94
C GLU A 16 -15.42 -27.60 18.89
N SER A 17 -14.56 -27.63 17.85
CA SER A 17 -14.89 -27.06 16.54
C SER A 17 -15.96 -27.92 15.86
N VAL A 18 -17.21 -27.81 16.33
CA VAL A 18 -18.38 -28.41 15.70
C VAL A 18 -18.88 -27.44 14.63
N ASP A 19 -18.40 -27.66 13.41
CA ASP A 19 -19.12 -27.55 12.13
C ASP A 19 -20.13 -26.40 11.92
N ASP A 20 -19.77 -25.17 12.30
CA ASP A 20 -20.49 -23.93 11.92
C ASP A 20 -20.66 -23.81 10.39
N GLU A 21 -19.78 -24.45 9.61
CA GLU A 21 -19.84 -24.50 8.15
C GLU A 21 -20.99 -25.37 7.64
N ALA A 22 -21.25 -26.55 8.22
CA ALA A 22 -22.36 -27.39 7.79
C ALA A 22 -23.73 -26.76 8.03
N GLU A 23 -23.91 -26.02 9.12
CA GLU A 23 -25.16 -25.30 9.39
C GLU A 23 -25.40 -24.20 8.36
N PHE A 24 -24.35 -23.47 7.99
CA PHE A 24 -24.38 -22.49 6.91
C PHE A 24 -24.76 -23.13 5.57
N TRP A 25 -24.13 -24.26 5.22
CA TRP A 25 -24.41 -24.97 3.96
C TRP A 25 -25.85 -25.49 3.90
N GLN A 26 -26.40 -26.02 5.00
CA GLN A 26 -27.79 -26.48 5.04
C GLN A 26 -28.77 -25.33 4.82
N SER A 27 -28.59 -24.20 5.51
CA SER A 27 -29.43 -23.01 5.35
C SER A 27 -29.38 -22.43 3.93
N PHE A 28 -28.19 -22.41 3.32
CA PHE A 28 -27.98 -21.98 1.95
C PHE A 28 -28.73 -22.89 0.95
N PHE A 29 -28.62 -24.20 1.11
CA PHE A 29 -29.28 -25.15 0.21
C PHE A 29 -30.81 -25.16 0.35
N GLU A 30 -31.34 -24.96 1.57
CA GLU A 30 -32.78 -24.80 1.81
C GLU A 30 -33.34 -23.57 1.07
N ARG A 31 -32.60 -22.45 1.11
CA ARG A 31 -33.00 -21.20 0.45
C ARG A 31 -33.00 -21.29 -1.08
N ILE A 32 -32.24 -22.23 -1.66
CA ILE A 32 -32.12 -22.44 -3.11
C ILE A 32 -33.07 -23.52 -3.64
N GLN A 33 -33.68 -24.35 -2.78
CA GLN A 33 -34.65 -25.36 -3.21
C GLN A 33 -35.79 -24.87 -4.12
N PRO A 34 -36.44 -23.71 -3.88
CA PRO A 34 -37.51 -23.25 -4.77
C PRO A 34 -37.01 -22.94 -6.20
N ALA A 35 -35.74 -22.58 -6.38
CA ALA A 35 -35.16 -22.37 -7.71
C ALA A 35 -34.88 -23.70 -8.42
N ARG A 36 -34.53 -24.77 -7.68
CA ARG A 36 -34.33 -26.12 -8.24
C ARG A 36 -35.65 -26.71 -8.75
N GLU A 37 -36.76 -26.51 -8.05
CA GLU A 37 -38.08 -26.99 -8.49
C GLU A 37 -38.64 -26.25 -9.71
N ALA A 38 -38.33 -24.95 -9.85
CA ALA A 38 -38.70 -24.15 -11.03
C ALA A 38 -37.96 -24.65 -12.29
N SER A 39 -36.70 -25.07 -12.16
CA SER A 39 -35.91 -25.62 -13.28
C SER A 39 -36.50 -26.92 -13.86
N ASN A 40 -37.04 -27.78 -12.99
CA ASN A 40 -37.62 -29.06 -13.40
C ASN A 40 -38.94 -28.89 -14.18
N ARG A 41 -39.72 -27.85 -13.90
CA ARG A 41 -40.92 -27.52 -14.69
C ARG A 41 -40.57 -26.98 -16.07
N ILE A 42 -39.56 -26.12 -16.17
CA ILE A 42 -39.08 -25.57 -17.45
C ILE A 42 -38.52 -26.70 -18.33
N ARG A 43 -37.74 -27.62 -17.75
CA ARG A 43 -37.17 -28.78 -18.45
C ARG A 43 -38.25 -29.70 -19.02
N LYS A 44 -39.34 -29.94 -18.28
CA LYS A 44 -40.45 -30.80 -18.71
C LYS A 44 -41.27 -30.21 -19.87
N THR A 45 -41.50 -28.90 -19.87
CA THR A 45 -42.20 -28.20 -20.97
C THR A 45 -41.35 -28.13 -22.25
N LEU A 46 -40.03 -28.11 -22.13
CA LEU A 46 -39.10 -28.13 -23.28
C LEU A 46 -38.91 -29.53 -23.88
N SER A 47 -38.93 -30.60 -23.07
CA SER A 47 -38.76 -31.99 -23.52
C SER A 47 -39.99 -32.55 -24.25
N GLU A 48 -41.20 -32.03 -23.98
CA GLU A 48 -42.45 -32.51 -24.57
C GLU A 48 -42.73 -31.95 -25.98
N GLY A 49 -41.88 -31.05 -26.50
CA GLY A 49 -42.00 -30.43 -27.83
C GLY A 49 -41.00 -30.97 -28.88
N PRO A 50 -41.09 -30.52 -30.15
CA PRO A 50 -40.21 -30.95 -31.25
C PRO A 50 -38.72 -30.61 -31.05
N VAL A 51 -38.38 -29.82 -30.03
CA VAL A 51 -37.01 -29.49 -29.61
C VAL A 51 -36.40 -30.57 -28.70
N GLY A 52 -37.22 -31.41 -28.05
CA GLY A 52 -36.77 -32.46 -27.11
C GLY A 52 -35.83 -33.49 -27.75
N ASN A 53 -36.19 -34.02 -28.93
CA ASN A 53 -35.34 -35.00 -29.63
C ASN A 53 -33.95 -34.45 -30.03
N ALA A 54 -33.86 -33.15 -30.34
CA ALA A 54 -32.58 -32.50 -30.66
C ALA A 54 -31.73 -32.27 -29.41
N LEU A 55 -32.37 -31.88 -28.29
CA LEU A 55 -31.71 -31.74 -26.99
C LEU A 55 -31.25 -33.10 -26.43
N ASP A 56 -32.00 -34.17 -26.65
CA ASP A 56 -31.62 -35.52 -26.22
C ASP A 56 -30.39 -36.03 -26.98
N THR A 57 -30.31 -35.74 -28.27
CA THR A 57 -29.13 -36.08 -29.09
C THR A 57 -27.90 -35.26 -28.66
N ALA A 58 -28.08 -33.97 -28.35
CA ALA A 58 -27.02 -33.13 -27.83
C ALA A 58 -26.60 -33.53 -26.40
N GLY A 59 -27.56 -33.95 -25.57
CA GLY A 59 -27.34 -34.44 -24.21
C GLY A 59 -26.51 -35.72 -24.19
N GLN A 60 -26.83 -36.68 -25.07
CA GLN A 60 -26.05 -37.92 -25.18
C GLN A 60 -24.60 -37.65 -25.61
N LEU A 61 -24.37 -36.72 -26.54
CA LEU A 61 -23.01 -36.33 -26.95
C LEU A 61 -22.25 -35.58 -25.84
N LEU A 62 -22.96 -34.75 -25.06
CA LEU A 62 -22.40 -34.05 -23.91
C LEU A 62 -22.06 -35.02 -22.77
N ASP A 63 -22.91 -36.02 -22.51
CA ASP A 63 -22.67 -37.04 -21.49
C ASP A 63 -21.50 -37.96 -21.88
N ASP A 64 -21.41 -38.38 -23.15
CA ASP A 64 -20.26 -39.14 -23.66
C ASP A 64 -18.95 -38.35 -23.59
N ALA A 65 -19.00 -37.05 -23.90
CA ALA A 65 -17.85 -36.15 -23.74
C ALA A 65 -17.51 -35.93 -22.26
N ALA A 66 -18.52 -35.79 -21.39
CA ALA A 66 -18.36 -35.64 -19.96
C ALA A 66 -17.71 -36.89 -19.35
N ASP A 67 -18.09 -38.10 -19.76
CA ASP A 67 -17.49 -39.34 -19.25
C ASP A 67 -16.02 -39.51 -19.69
N ILE A 68 -15.68 -39.10 -20.90
CA ILE A 68 -14.28 -39.06 -21.39
C ILE A 68 -13.47 -38.03 -20.59
N THR A 69 -14.04 -36.85 -20.32
CA THR A 69 -13.35 -35.83 -19.52
C THR A 69 -13.22 -36.24 -18.07
N HIS A 70 -14.27 -36.77 -17.42
CA HIS A 70 -14.25 -37.24 -16.04
C HIS A 70 -13.23 -38.37 -15.83
N SER A 71 -13.15 -39.33 -16.75
CA SER A 71 -12.15 -40.40 -16.67
C SER A 71 -10.72 -39.90 -16.89
N ALA A 72 -10.52 -38.86 -17.72
CA ALA A 72 -9.24 -38.17 -17.85
C ALA A 72 -8.88 -37.39 -16.58
N TYR A 73 -9.81 -36.62 -16.01
CA TYR A 73 -9.60 -35.85 -14.78
C TYR A 73 -9.28 -36.73 -13.58
N ARG A 74 -9.95 -37.88 -13.42
CA ARG A 74 -9.69 -38.79 -12.31
C ARG A 74 -8.28 -39.39 -12.39
N ARG A 75 -7.84 -39.79 -13.58
CA ARG A 75 -6.46 -40.27 -13.82
C ARG A 75 -5.42 -39.17 -13.60
N LEU A 76 -5.70 -37.95 -14.05
CA LEU A 76 -4.81 -36.80 -13.81
C LEU A 76 -4.71 -36.46 -12.32
N ASN A 77 -5.82 -36.48 -11.58
CA ASN A 77 -5.82 -36.25 -10.14
C ASN A 77 -5.07 -37.36 -9.40
N GLU A 78 -5.32 -38.63 -9.71
CA GLU A 78 -4.61 -39.77 -9.09
C GLU A 78 -3.10 -39.74 -9.38
N LEU A 79 -2.70 -39.33 -10.59
CA LEU A 79 -1.29 -39.10 -10.94
C LEU A 79 -0.69 -37.89 -10.22
N SER A 80 -1.46 -36.82 -10.03
CA SER A 80 -1.01 -35.61 -9.33
C SER A 80 -0.82 -35.85 -7.84
N TYR A 81 -1.80 -36.48 -7.17
CA TYR A 81 -1.71 -36.82 -5.75
C TYR A 81 -0.55 -37.79 -5.46
N SER A 82 -0.38 -38.82 -6.31
CA SER A 82 0.74 -39.75 -6.16
C SER A 82 2.10 -39.12 -6.48
N ALA A 83 2.19 -38.21 -7.45
CA ALA A 83 3.42 -37.47 -7.75
C ALA A 83 3.82 -36.48 -6.64
N ILE A 84 2.84 -35.77 -6.06
CA ILE A 84 3.07 -34.82 -4.95
C ILE A 84 3.60 -35.56 -3.70
N LEU A 85 3.01 -36.70 -3.35
CA LEU A 85 3.41 -37.48 -2.17
C LEU A 85 4.71 -38.27 -2.38
N ARG A 86 5.02 -38.68 -3.61
CA ARG A 86 6.22 -39.49 -3.92
C ARG A 86 7.52 -38.67 -3.89
N SER A 87 7.45 -37.37 -4.17
CA SER A 87 8.63 -36.48 -4.17
C SER A 87 8.32 -35.10 -3.61
N PRO A 88 8.14 -34.97 -2.28
CA PRO A 88 7.83 -33.68 -1.65
C PRO A 88 8.90 -32.61 -1.92
N GLY A 89 10.18 -33.00 -2.02
CA GLY A 89 11.28 -32.06 -2.30
C GLY A 89 11.22 -31.41 -3.69
N ILE A 90 10.73 -32.13 -4.71
CA ILE A 90 10.59 -31.57 -6.07
C ILE A 90 9.48 -30.51 -6.10
N ILE A 91 8.37 -30.76 -5.41
CA ILE A 91 7.27 -29.79 -5.31
C ILE A 91 7.73 -28.53 -4.59
N VAL A 92 8.45 -28.67 -3.48
CA VAL A 92 9.04 -27.51 -2.77
C VAL A 92 10.00 -26.74 -3.67
N ALA A 93 10.85 -27.43 -4.45
CA ALA A 93 11.76 -26.78 -5.38
C ALA A 93 11.02 -26.01 -6.50
N ILE A 94 9.93 -26.56 -7.03
CA ILE A 94 9.08 -25.90 -8.04
C ILE A 94 8.37 -24.68 -7.44
N LEU A 95 7.82 -24.80 -6.23
CA LEU A 95 7.19 -23.69 -5.53
C LEU A 95 8.21 -22.57 -5.28
N LEU A 96 9.42 -22.89 -4.81
CA LEU A 96 10.48 -21.91 -4.61
C LEU A 96 10.89 -21.23 -5.93
N LEU A 97 10.95 -21.97 -7.04
CA LEU A 97 11.21 -21.40 -8.37
C LEU A 97 10.11 -20.43 -8.79
N LEU A 98 8.83 -20.81 -8.64
CA LEU A 98 7.69 -19.94 -8.94
C LEU A 98 7.69 -18.69 -8.08
N THR A 99 7.92 -18.83 -6.77
CA THR A 99 8.05 -17.71 -5.83
C THR A 99 9.22 -16.80 -6.22
N SER A 100 10.34 -17.35 -6.68
CA SER A 100 11.47 -16.55 -7.15
C SER A 100 11.10 -15.71 -8.39
N VAL A 101 10.39 -16.28 -9.36
CA VAL A 101 9.94 -15.56 -10.56
C VAL A 101 8.96 -14.44 -10.19
N VAL A 102 7.95 -14.72 -9.37
CA VAL A 102 6.98 -13.70 -8.92
C VAL A 102 7.65 -12.64 -8.03
N GLY A 103 8.53 -13.08 -7.13
CA GLY A 103 9.26 -12.21 -6.22
C GLY A 103 10.21 -11.23 -6.91
N LYS A 104 10.73 -11.57 -8.10
CA LYS A 104 11.51 -10.63 -8.92
C LYS A 104 10.70 -9.40 -9.31
N TYR A 105 9.46 -9.59 -9.75
CA TYR A 105 8.58 -8.46 -10.06
C TYR A 105 8.23 -7.66 -8.80
N ALA A 106 8.01 -8.32 -7.66
CA ALA A 106 7.74 -7.66 -6.38
C ALA A 106 8.85 -6.72 -5.89
N MET A 107 10.12 -7.03 -6.18
CA MET A 107 11.25 -6.15 -5.81
C MET A 107 11.22 -4.83 -6.57
N ASP A 108 10.74 -4.84 -7.82
CA ASP A 108 10.66 -3.65 -8.67
C ASP A 108 9.40 -2.80 -8.37
N PHE A 109 8.39 -3.38 -7.71
CA PHE A 109 7.17 -2.64 -7.32
C PHE A 109 7.45 -1.57 -6.27
N GLN A 110 8.35 -1.82 -5.31
CA GLN A 110 8.62 -0.84 -4.24
C GLN A 110 9.19 0.48 -4.79
N GLN A 111 9.95 0.43 -5.89
CA GLN A 111 10.54 1.62 -6.52
C GLN A 111 9.58 2.34 -7.48
N GLN A 112 8.47 1.70 -7.84
CA GLN A 112 7.46 2.25 -8.75
C GLN A 112 6.25 2.83 -8.01
N ILE A 113 6.16 2.66 -6.69
CA ILE A 113 5.16 3.36 -5.87
C ILE A 113 5.67 4.79 -5.67
N ASN A 114 5.35 5.65 -6.63
CA ASN A 114 5.43 7.09 -6.42
C ASN A 114 4.29 7.47 -5.45
N GLY A 115 4.64 7.96 -4.27
CA GLY A 115 3.71 8.37 -3.22
C GLY A 115 3.03 9.70 -3.53
N ASP A 116 2.62 9.90 -4.78
CA ASP A 116 1.86 11.08 -5.17
C ASP A 116 0.44 10.99 -4.58
N VAL A 117 -0.03 12.10 -4.01
CA VAL A 117 -1.36 12.24 -3.38
C VAL A 117 -2.51 11.88 -4.35
N GLU A 118 -2.24 11.85 -5.65
CA GLU A 118 -3.16 11.53 -6.74
C GLU A 118 -3.77 10.12 -6.63
N ILE A 119 -3.13 9.17 -5.92
CA ILE A 119 -3.71 7.83 -5.68
C ILE A 119 -5.00 7.87 -4.83
N TYR A 120 -5.25 8.97 -4.12
CA TYR A 120 -6.46 9.18 -3.34
C TYR A 120 -7.53 10.00 -4.06
N LEU A 121 -7.22 10.53 -5.25
CA LEU A 121 -8.18 11.27 -6.06
C LEU A 121 -8.95 10.28 -6.96
N PRO A 122 -10.29 10.35 -7.03
CA PRO A 122 -11.04 9.54 -7.98
C PRO A 122 -10.57 9.90 -9.41
N GLU A 123 -10.29 8.88 -10.23
CA GLU A 123 -9.82 9.08 -11.61
C GLU A 123 -10.80 9.98 -12.39
N GLY A 124 -10.28 11.08 -12.96
CA GLY A 124 -11.05 11.99 -13.83
C GLY A 124 -11.71 13.20 -13.16
N ALA A 125 -11.23 13.65 -11.99
CA ALA A 125 -11.67 14.93 -11.41
C ALA A 125 -10.93 16.13 -12.05
N ASP A 126 -11.66 17.20 -12.42
CA ASP A 126 -11.09 18.49 -12.89
C ASP A 126 -9.97 19.03 -11.97
N SER A 127 -10.03 18.69 -10.68
CA SER A 127 -9.05 19.07 -9.67
C SER A 127 -7.68 18.42 -9.88
N SER A 128 -7.57 17.23 -10.47
CA SER A 128 -6.28 16.58 -10.75
C SER A 128 -5.53 17.29 -11.87
N ASP A 129 -6.24 17.66 -12.94
CA ASP A 129 -5.67 18.40 -14.08
C ASP A 129 -5.21 19.80 -13.64
N LEU A 130 -6.00 20.49 -12.81
CA LEU A 130 -5.62 21.78 -12.24
C LEU A 130 -4.38 21.69 -11.33
N LEU A 131 -4.27 20.64 -10.51
CA LEU A 131 -3.10 20.44 -9.65
C LEU A 131 -1.85 20.09 -10.45
N SER A 132 -2.01 19.37 -11.57
CA SER A 132 -0.93 19.09 -12.52
C SER A 132 -0.45 20.37 -13.21
N GLU A 133 -1.37 21.23 -13.67
CA GLU A 133 -1.05 22.54 -14.26
C GLU A 133 -0.33 23.46 -13.27
N VAL A 134 -0.77 23.48 -12.00
CA VAL A 134 -0.11 24.27 -10.95
C VAL A 134 1.29 23.73 -10.63
N ARG A 135 1.47 22.40 -10.59
CA ARG A 135 2.78 21.75 -10.34
C ARG A 135 3.76 21.99 -11.50
N GLU A 136 3.28 22.13 -12.72
CA GLU A 136 4.14 22.50 -13.86
C GLU A 136 4.73 23.91 -13.72
N GLN A 137 4.01 24.82 -13.04
CA GLN A 137 4.43 26.21 -12.88
C GLN A 137 5.00 26.56 -11.50
N TRP A 138 4.77 25.73 -10.47
CA TRP A 138 5.16 26.00 -9.08
C TRP A 138 5.76 24.75 -8.43
N SER A 139 6.87 24.92 -7.69
CA SER A 139 7.45 23.86 -6.85
C SER A 139 6.47 23.52 -5.72
N THR A 140 5.82 22.36 -5.78
CA THR A 140 4.89 21.90 -4.73
C THR A 140 5.60 21.25 -3.55
N ASP A 141 6.89 20.95 -3.69
CA ASP A 141 7.64 20.20 -2.70
C ASP A 141 8.27 21.16 -1.67
N ILE A 142 7.96 20.93 -0.39
CA ILE A 142 8.41 21.76 0.73
C ILE A 142 9.09 20.86 1.77
N VAL A 143 10.28 21.27 2.22
CA VAL A 143 10.99 20.64 3.34
C VAL A 143 11.01 21.60 4.53
N ILE A 144 10.63 21.11 5.72
CA ILE A 144 10.64 21.90 6.97
C ILE A 144 11.68 21.30 7.91
N ILE A 145 12.66 22.11 8.31
CA ILE A 145 13.71 21.74 9.27
C ILE A 145 13.41 22.43 10.60
N TYR A 146 13.23 21.64 11.66
CA TYR A 146 13.09 22.16 13.02
C TYR A 146 14.46 22.21 13.69
N ILE A 147 14.84 23.41 14.16
CA ILE A 147 16.09 23.64 14.87
C ILE A 147 15.75 24.00 16.31
N GLN A 148 16.39 23.31 17.24
CA GLN A 148 16.25 23.55 18.68
C GLN A 148 17.62 23.84 19.27
N THR A 149 17.72 24.95 20.02
CA THR A 149 18.89 25.30 20.81
C THR A 149 18.82 24.68 22.21
N ASP A 150 19.96 24.56 22.88
CA ASP A 150 20.08 23.92 24.18
C ASP A 150 19.28 24.62 25.30
N ASN A 151 18.99 25.92 25.15
CA ASN A 151 18.15 26.68 26.07
C ASN A 151 16.69 26.18 26.12
N ALA A 152 16.23 25.48 25.08
CA ALA A 152 14.88 24.95 24.95
C ALA A 152 14.75 23.51 25.51
N ILE A 153 15.84 22.92 26.03
CA ILE A 153 15.82 21.58 26.64
C ILE A 153 15.02 21.62 27.95
N SER A 154 14.20 20.59 28.21
CA SER A 154 13.31 20.53 29.38
C SER A 154 14.05 20.26 30.70
N SER A 155 15.15 19.51 30.64
CA SER A 155 16.03 19.22 31.78
C SER A 155 16.83 20.45 32.18
N ILE A 156 16.69 20.90 33.44
CA ILE A 156 17.39 22.07 33.97
C ILE A 156 18.90 21.83 34.08
N SER A 157 19.34 20.58 34.31
CA SER A 157 20.77 20.25 34.44
C SER A 157 21.53 20.28 33.11
N ASP A 158 20.82 20.11 32.00
CA ASP A 158 21.40 20.00 30.64
C ASP A 158 21.07 21.21 29.77
N ARG A 159 20.37 22.21 30.34
CA ARG A 159 19.99 23.43 29.63
C ARG A 159 21.20 24.36 29.53
N GLY A 160 21.64 24.62 28.31
CA GLY A 160 22.65 25.64 28.04
C GLY A 160 22.06 27.04 27.86
N ASN A 161 22.89 27.95 27.35
CA ASN A 161 22.58 29.37 27.25
C ASN A 161 22.41 29.85 25.80
N ASP A 162 22.49 28.96 24.82
CA ASP A 162 22.47 29.35 23.41
C ASP A 162 21.04 29.72 23.01
N ASN A 163 20.87 30.94 22.51
CA ASN A 163 19.59 31.42 22.02
C ASN A 163 19.52 31.27 20.50
N ILE A 164 18.34 30.94 19.98
CA ILE A 164 18.06 30.83 18.54
C ILE A 164 18.36 32.14 17.79
N THR A 165 18.31 33.28 18.48
CA THR A 165 18.64 34.61 17.94
C THR A 165 20.10 35.00 18.09
N SER A 166 20.94 34.16 18.72
CA SER A 166 22.36 34.47 18.91
C SER A 166 23.10 34.46 17.56
N ALA A 167 24.07 35.35 17.40
CA ALA A 167 24.81 35.49 16.13
C ALA A 167 25.51 34.19 15.72
N GLU A 168 26.02 33.43 16.70
CA GLU A 168 26.68 32.15 16.45
C GLU A 168 25.73 31.09 15.91
N VAL A 169 24.53 30.95 16.50
CA VAL A 169 23.52 30.00 16.01
C VAL A 169 23.00 30.41 14.64
N LEU A 170 22.75 31.70 14.40
CA LEU A 170 22.30 32.20 13.10
C LEU A 170 23.35 32.00 12.00
N MET A 171 24.64 32.09 12.34
CA MET A 171 25.74 31.80 11.41
C MET A 171 25.82 30.32 11.06
N GLN A 172 25.63 29.41 12.03
CA GLN A 172 25.55 27.97 11.77
C GLN A 172 24.35 27.63 10.87
N MET A 173 23.19 28.27 11.08
CA MET A 173 22.02 28.12 10.22
C MET A 173 22.29 28.63 8.81
N SER A 174 22.94 29.79 8.69
CA SER A 174 23.36 30.36 7.41
C SER A 174 24.33 29.46 6.64
N TRP A 175 25.19 28.73 7.34
CA TRP A 175 26.10 27.78 6.71
C TRP A 175 25.34 26.58 6.12
N ILE A 176 24.37 26.03 6.86
CA ILE A 176 23.50 24.95 6.36
C ILE A 176 22.71 25.42 5.14
N GLU A 177 22.21 26.66 5.15
CA GLU A 177 21.51 27.27 4.01
C GLU A 177 22.41 27.36 2.77
N GLY A 178 23.71 27.61 2.93
CA GLY A 178 24.66 27.79 1.83
C GLY A 178 25.09 29.24 1.58
N ASP A 179 24.66 30.17 2.45
CA ASP A 179 24.90 31.61 2.30
C ASP A 179 26.23 32.09 2.92
N ASP A 180 26.85 31.30 3.80
CA ASP A 180 28.11 31.68 4.46
C ASP A 180 29.25 30.71 4.18
N SER A 181 30.47 31.24 4.22
CA SER A 181 31.70 30.49 3.98
C SER A 181 31.91 29.41 5.05
N SER A 182 31.88 28.15 4.64
CA SER A 182 32.19 27.04 5.52
C SER A 182 33.62 27.18 6.07
N PRO A 183 33.86 26.94 7.38
CA PRO A 183 35.22 26.77 7.89
C PRO A 183 35.96 25.56 7.26
N ALA A 184 35.21 24.66 6.61
CA ALA A 184 35.67 23.36 6.12
C ALA A 184 35.69 23.25 4.59
N GLY A 185 36.37 24.18 3.90
CA GLY A 185 36.83 24.00 2.51
C GLY A 185 35.74 23.79 1.43
N THR A 186 36.18 23.75 0.18
CA THR A 186 35.38 23.75 -1.06
C THR A 186 34.34 22.62 -1.23
N TYR A 187 34.26 21.67 -0.29
CA TYR A 187 33.41 20.47 -0.38
C TYR A 187 32.13 20.52 0.46
N ALA A 188 31.91 21.56 1.27
CA ALA A 188 30.69 21.72 2.07
C ALA A 188 29.77 22.78 1.45
N LYS A 189 29.14 22.44 0.32
CA LYS A 189 28.06 23.26 -0.25
C LYS A 189 26.80 23.08 0.62
N GLY A 190 26.17 24.18 1.01
CA GLY A 190 24.90 24.17 1.74
C GLY A 190 23.72 23.78 0.85
N LEU A 191 22.51 23.89 1.39
CA LEU A 191 21.26 23.47 0.74
C LEU A 191 20.96 24.23 -0.55
N ASP A 192 21.11 25.56 -0.54
CA ASP A 192 20.95 26.47 -1.67
C ASP A 192 22.26 27.25 -1.83
N TRP A 193 23.21 26.62 -2.51
CA TRP A 193 24.55 27.19 -2.70
C TRP A 193 24.62 28.08 -3.95
N ASP A 194 23.72 27.89 -4.92
CA ASP A 194 23.58 28.74 -6.10
C ASP A 194 22.21 29.41 -6.17
N LYS A 195 22.03 30.43 -5.32
CA LYS A 195 20.80 31.23 -5.21
C LYS A 195 20.33 31.87 -6.53
N SER A 196 21.17 31.88 -7.57
CA SER A 196 20.88 32.52 -8.85
C SER A 196 20.28 31.58 -9.89
N ASP A 197 20.32 30.27 -9.65
CA ASP A 197 20.02 29.26 -10.67
C ASP A 197 18.59 28.72 -10.61
N ARG A 198 17.80 29.12 -9.59
CA ARG A 198 16.43 28.63 -9.33
C ARG A 198 16.34 27.10 -9.18
N GLY A 199 17.31 26.49 -8.52
CA GLY A 199 17.33 25.06 -8.21
C GLY A 199 17.86 24.19 -9.33
N VAL A 200 18.59 24.73 -10.31
CA VAL A 200 19.15 23.93 -11.42
C VAL A 200 20.30 23.04 -10.94
N ASN A 201 21.15 23.54 -10.04
CA ASN A 201 22.32 22.81 -9.59
C ASN A 201 22.12 22.07 -8.26
N ASP A 202 21.18 22.49 -7.40
CA ASP A 202 20.91 21.89 -6.08
C ASP A 202 19.44 21.46 -5.87
N GLY A 203 18.53 21.78 -6.78
CA GLY A 203 17.11 21.44 -6.65
C GLY A 203 16.33 22.34 -5.70
N VAL A 204 16.93 23.40 -5.16
CA VAL A 204 16.30 24.30 -4.20
C VAL A 204 16.00 25.65 -4.86
N VAL A 205 14.72 26.02 -4.92
CA VAL A 205 14.29 27.28 -5.57
C VAL A 205 14.41 28.47 -4.61
N TRP A 206 14.18 28.26 -3.32
CA TRP A 206 14.31 29.27 -2.27
C TRP A 206 14.43 28.62 -0.90
N VAL A 207 15.09 29.31 0.04
CA VAL A 207 15.13 28.96 1.47
C VAL A 207 14.66 30.14 2.30
N LEU A 208 13.83 29.88 3.31
CA LEU A 208 13.41 30.89 4.29
C LEU A 208 13.87 30.46 5.68
N SER A 209 14.82 31.21 6.24
CA SER A 209 15.38 30.95 7.57
C SER A 209 15.29 32.20 8.48
N PRO A 210 15.22 32.05 9.81
CA PRO A 210 15.39 33.17 10.75
C PRO A 210 16.67 33.98 10.53
N ALA A 211 17.76 33.34 10.12
CA ALA A 211 19.01 34.01 9.77
C ALA A 211 18.84 34.93 8.56
N GLN A 212 18.18 34.46 7.51
CA GLN A 212 17.89 35.26 6.32
C GLN A 212 16.99 36.46 6.66
N ILE A 213 15.93 36.26 7.45
CA ILE A 213 15.04 37.35 7.87
C ILE A 213 15.83 38.44 8.62
N ILE A 214 16.69 38.07 9.56
CA ILE A 214 17.50 39.02 10.33
C ILE A 214 18.51 39.74 9.42
N LYS A 215 19.15 39.01 8.50
CA LYS A 215 20.05 39.60 7.50
C LYS A 215 19.34 40.61 6.61
N GLU A 216 18.18 40.28 6.07
CA GLU A 216 17.38 41.18 5.23
C GLU A 216 16.86 42.39 6.02
N ALA A 217 16.44 42.18 7.27
CA ALA A 217 16.05 43.28 8.15
C ALA A 217 17.23 44.22 8.45
N ASN A 218 18.45 43.69 8.59
CA ASN A 218 19.65 44.49 8.82
C ASN A 218 20.21 45.11 7.53
N SER A 219 20.02 44.45 6.38
CA SER A 219 20.39 44.91 5.03
C SER A 219 19.46 46.03 4.53
N SER A 220 18.21 46.07 5.01
CA SER A 220 17.21 47.08 4.63
C SER A 220 17.31 48.41 5.40
N SER A 221 18.32 48.59 6.26
CA SER A 221 18.58 49.84 6.97
C SER A 221 19.27 50.87 6.07
N TRP A 222 18.61 52.03 5.91
CA TRP A 222 19.00 53.25 5.16
C TRP A 222 18.63 53.36 3.65
N ARG A 223 17.37 53.06 3.28
CA ARG A 223 16.74 53.69 2.09
C ARG A 223 15.31 54.17 2.37
N PHE A 224 15.13 54.96 3.41
CA PHE A 224 14.01 55.91 3.55
C PHE A 224 14.53 57.21 4.17
#